data_AF-A0A4Q3V2D7-F1
#
_entry.id   AF-A0A4Q3V2D7-F1
#
_cell.length_a   1.000
_cell.length_b   1.000
_cell.length_c   1.000
_cell.angle_alpha   90.00
_cell.angle_beta   90.00
_cell.angle_gamma   90.00
#
_symmetry.space_group_name_H-M   'P 1'
#
loop_
_entity.id
_entity.type
_entity.pdbx_description
1 polymer ?
#
loop_
_entity_poly.entity_id
_entity_poly.type
_entity_poly.pdbx_seq_one_letter_code
_entity_poly.pdbx_strand_id
1 'polypeptide(L)'
;MLALGNTTLTKKEYHEGTYRLMEEHRFFTGYAKELLKDGKIKNMKKLSKKKEALELESPEITEKAGTTKGMQTLLRLTSQNHIQLSEIADSKANILISVNAIIISVILSVLLRKLQTDPYLGIPTAVFLLSSVVTIIIAILATRPKVTMGTFEDDDVVNKKTNLLFFGNFHRVSQDKYERAMRQMMKDSDYLYSSIVQDIYHLGSVLGKKYKLIRLAYNVFMIGIVVSVIAFAVAVMINSGPPPETVTTNTSGSPF
;
A
#
# COMPACT_ATOMS: atom_id res chain seq x y z
N MET A 1 -24.15 -29.47 -2.21
CA MET A 1 -23.97 -29.99 -3.59
C MET A 1 -25.01 -31.08 -3.81
N LEU A 2 -25.60 -31.14 -5.00
CA LEU A 2 -26.45 -32.25 -5.42
C LEU A 2 -25.64 -33.08 -6.43
N ALA A 3 -25.54 -34.39 -6.22
CA ALA A 3 -24.77 -35.27 -7.10
C ALA A 3 -25.67 -35.86 -8.20
N LEU A 4 -25.24 -35.75 -9.45
CA LEU A 4 -25.81 -36.43 -10.62
C LEU A 4 -24.64 -37.13 -11.31
N GLY A 5 -24.48 -38.44 -11.06
CA GLY A 5 -23.31 -39.21 -11.52
C GLY A 5 -22.00 -38.76 -10.86
N ASN A 6 -20.89 -38.78 -11.63
CA ASN A 6 -19.53 -38.44 -11.17
C ASN A 6 -19.23 -36.93 -11.09
N THR A 7 -20.23 -36.07 -11.32
CA THR A 7 -20.08 -34.61 -11.33
C THR A 7 -20.83 -33.96 -10.18
N THR A 8 -20.14 -33.10 -9.43
CA THR A 8 -20.72 -32.28 -8.37
C THR A 8 -21.34 -31.02 -8.96
N LEU A 9 -22.67 -30.93 -8.97
CA LEU A 9 -23.40 -29.75 -9.44
C LEU A 9 -23.76 -28.82 -8.27
N THR A 10 -23.69 -27.52 -8.53
CA THR A 10 -24.28 -26.50 -7.66
C THR A 10 -25.80 -26.57 -7.72
N LYS A 11 -26.48 -26.03 -6.70
CA LYS A 11 -27.97 -26.00 -6.67
C LYS A 11 -28.53 -25.26 -7.88
N LYS A 12 -27.87 -24.17 -8.30
CA LYS A 12 -28.27 -23.37 -9.47
C LYS A 12 -28.22 -24.20 -10.75
N GLU A 13 -27.08 -24.83 -11.03
CA GLU A 13 -26.90 -25.68 -12.22
C GLU A 13 -27.88 -26.86 -12.24
N TYR A 14 -28.14 -27.47 -11.07
CA TYR A 14 -29.14 -28.54 -10.94
C TYR A 14 -30.54 -28.08 -11.34
N HIS A 15 -30.99 -26.93 -10.82
CA HIS A 15 -32.32 -26.40 -11.11
C HIS A 15 -32.46 -25.93 -12.56
N GLU A 16 -31.41 -25.35 -13.13
CA GLU A 16 -31.37 -24.94 -14.54
C GLU A 16 -31.41 -26.14 -15.49
N GLY A 17 -30.60 -27.17 -15.23
CA GLY A 17 -30.64 -28.42 -15.99
C GLY A 17 -31.99 -29.14 -15.89
N THR A 18 -32.59 -29.15 -14.69
CA THR A 18 -33.91 -29.75 -14.48
C THR A 18 -35.02 -28.97 -15.20
N TYR A 19 -34.93 -27.63 -15.25
CA TYR A 19 -35.89 -26.81 -16.00
C TYR A 19 -35.81 -27.09 -17.50
N ARG A 20 -34.59 -27.11 -18.05
CA ARG A 20 -34.35 -27.43 -19.47
C ARG A 20 -34.86 -28.82 -19.85
N LEU A 21 -34.58 -29.83 -19.01
CA LEU A 21 -35.10 -31.19 -19.21
C LEU A 21 -36.64 -31.21 -19.25
N MET A 22 -37.28 -30.50 -18.31
CA MET A 22 -38.74 -30.42 -18.28
C MET A 22 -39.29 -29.64 -19.49
N GLU A 23 -38.62 -28.61 -19.95
CA GLU A 23 -39.02 -27.84 -21.14
C GLU A 23 -39.00 -28.71 -22.41
N GLU A 24 -37.92 -29.47 -22.61
CA GLU A 24 -37.72 -30.34 -23.78
C GLU A 24 -38.60 -31.60 -23.77
N HIS A 25 -38.91 -32.14 -22.58
CA HIS A 25 -39.66 -33.39 -22.45
C HIS A 25 -41.09 -33.30 -23.03
N ARG A 26 -41.48 -34.25 -23.88
CA ARG A 26 -42.85 -34.35 -24.42
C ARG A 26 -43.46 -35.70 -24.06
N PHE A 27 -44.75 -35.70 -23.70
CA PHE A 27 -45.49 -36.94 -23.50
C PHE A 27 -45.87 -37.55 -24.85
N PHE A 28 -45.66 -38.86 -25.02
CA PHE A 28 -45.90 -39.55 -26.29
C PHE A 28 -47.33 -40.08 -26.41
N THR A 29 -47.97 -40.50 -25.31
CA THR A 29 -49.32 -41.07 -25.31
C THR A 29 -50.40 -40.04 -25.02
N GLY A 30 -51.62 -40.24 -25.55
CA GLY A 30 -52.77 -39.35 -25.32
C GLY A 30 -53.15 -39.26 -23.84
N TYR A 31 -53.19 -40.40 -23.16
CA TYR A 31 -53.47 -40.50 -21.72
C TYR A 31 -52.53 -39.65 -20.86
N ALA A 32 -51.22 -39.69 -21.13
CA ALA A 32 -50.24 -38.92 -20.37
C ALA A 32 -50.32 -37.41 -20.66
N LYS A 33 -50.68 -37.02 -21.89
CA LYS A 33 -50.88 -35.60 -22.24
C LYS A 33 -52.05 -34.99 -21.49
N GLU A 34 -53.12 -35.75 -21.25
CA GLU A 34 -54.31 -35.25 -20.58
C GLU A 34 -54.12 -35.19 -19.06
N LEU A 35 -53.56 -36.25 -18.46
CA LEU A 35 -53.42 -36.35 -17.01
C LEU A 35 -52.22 -35.56 -16.44
N LEU A 36 -51.08 -35.55 -17.13
CA LEU A 36 -49.80 -35.07 -16.55
C LEU A 36 -49.38 -33.67 -17.00
N LYS A 37 -50.04 -33.09 -18.00
CA LYS A 37 -49.70 -31.75 -18.54
C LYS A 37 -49.85 -30.66 -17.48
N ASP A 38 -50.91 -30.69 -16.69
CA ASP A 38 -51.15 -29.71 -15.64
C ASP A 38 -50.13 -29.80 -14.51
N GLY A 39 -49.76 -31.03 -14.13
CA GLY A 39 -48.70 -31.29 -13.14
C GLY A 39 -47.34 -30.77 -13.62
N LYS A 40 -47.02 -31.01 -14.90
CA LYS A 40 -45.79 -30.53 -15.53
C LYS A 40 -45.71 -28.99 -15.52
N ILE A 41 -46.79 -28.30 -15.91
CA ILE A 41 -46.85 -26.83 -15.92
C ILE A 41 -46.68 -26.27 -14.49
N LYS A 42 -47.36 -26.85 -13.50
CA LYS A 42 -47.23 -26.46 -12.08
C LYS A 42 -45.79 -26.63 -11.57
N ASN A 43 -45.13 -27.72 -11.95
CA ASN A 43 -43.75 -27.99 -11.55
C ASN A 43 -42.75 -27.04 -12.24
N MET A 44 -42.93 -26.76 -13.53
CA MET A 44 -42.13 -25.74 -14.24
C MET A 44 -42.25 -24.36 -13.58
N LYS A 45 -43.46 -23.93 -13.21
CA LYS A 45 -43.67 -22.65 -12.52
C LYS A 45 -43.03 -22.59 -11.13
N LYS A 46 -42.97 -23.73 -10.42
CA LYS A 46 -42.23 -23.81 -9.15
C LYS A 46 -40.71 -23.76 -9.36
N LEU A 47 -40.21 -24.37 -10.44
CA LEU A 47 -38.79 -24.35 -10.76
C LEU A 47 -38.32 -22.98 -11.25
N SER A 48 -39.11 -22.27 -12.06
CA SER A 48 -38.77 -20.91 -12.51
C SER A 48 -38.62 -19.96 -11.31
N LYS A 49 -39.57 -20.00 -10.36
CA LYS A 49 -39.46 -19.24 -9.11
C LYS A 49 -38.24 -19.59 -8.28
N LYS A 50 -37.86 -20.87 -8.22
CA LYS A 50 -36.64 -21.31 -7.52
C LYS A 50 -35.37 -20.84 -8.24
N LYS A 51 -35.37 -20.81 -9.58
CA LYS A 51 -34.26 -20.28 -10.38
C LYS A 51 -34.07 -18.79 -10.14
N GLU A 52 -35.16 -18.01 -10.21
CA GLU A 52 -35.15 -16.56 -9.92
C GLU A 52 -34.67 -16.27 -8.49
N ALA A 53 -35.15 -17.03 -7.50
CA ALA A 53 -34.68 -16.90 -6.11
C ALA A 53 -33.18 -17.20 -5.96
N LEU A 54 -32.64 -18.17 -6.72
CA LEU A 54 -31.23 -18.53 -6.69
C LEU A 54 -30.34 -17.58 -7.50
N GLU A 55 -30.89 -16.84 -8.47
CA GLU A 55 -30.19 -15.75 -9.16
C GLU A 55 -30.06 -14.52 -8.26
N LEU A 56 -31.09 -14.24 -7.45
CA LEU A 56 -31.05 -13.26 -6.36
C LEU A 56 -30.14 -13.72 -5.20
N GLU A 57 -29.91 -15.03 -5.02
CA GLU A 57 -28.91 -15.61 -4.10
C GLU A 57 -27.53 -15.83 -4.76
N SER A 58 -27.20 -15.10 -5.83
CA SER A 58 -25.78 -14.71 -6.03
C SER A 58 -25.28 -14.14 -4.70
N PRO A 59 -24.01 -14.29 -4.28
CA PRO A 59 -23.60 -13.92 -2.92
C PRO A 59 -23.55 -12.39 -2.75
N GLU A 60 -24.70 -11.71 -2.86
CA GLU A 60 -25.02 -10.56 -2.05
C GLU A 60 -24.79 -10.99 -0.62
N ILE A 61 -23.82 -10.31 0.00
CA ILE A 61 -23.58 -10.39 1.43
C ILE A 61 -24.90 -10.01 2.08
N THR A 62 -25.72 -11.00 2.44
CA THR A 62 -26.98 -10.75 3.12
C THR A 62 -26.60 -10.19 4.47
N GLU A 63 -26.82 -8.89 4.65
CA GLU A 63 -26.54 -8.13 5.87
C GLU A 63 -27.32 -8.73 7.04
N LYS A 64 -26.80 -9.79 7.65
CA LYS A 64 -27.15 -10.08 9.04
C LYS A 64 -26.58 -8.92 9.86
N ALA A 65 -27.33 -8.40 10.83
CA ALA A 65 -26.90 -7.26 11.66
C ALA A 65 -25.51 -7.43 12.32
N GLY A 66 -25.03 -8.67 12.46
CA GLY A 66 -23.64 -8.97 12.88
C GLY A 66 -22.58 -8.69 11.79
N THR A 67 -22.91 -8.88 10.52
CA THR A 67 -22.04 -8.61 9.36
C THR A 67 -21.81 -7.10 9.18
N THR A 68 -22.85 -6.28 9.35
CA THR A 68 -22.73 -4.80 9.27
C THR A 68 -21.87 -4.23 10.39
N LYS A 69 -22.02 -4.75 11.64
CA LYS A 69 -21.15 -4.39 12.77
C LYS A 69 -19.71 -4.86 12.57
N GLY A 70 -19.52 -6.08 12.03
CA GLY A 70 -18.20 -6.61 11.69
C GLY A 70 -17.51 -5.75 10.63
N MET A 71 -18.24 -5.34 9.61
CA MET A 71 -17.77 -4.46 8.55
C MET A 71 -17.40 -3.07 9.10
N GLN A 72 -18.28 -2.42 9.87
CA GLN A 72 -17.94 -1.15 10.53
C GLN A 72 -16.67 -1.26 11.39
N THR A 73 -16.52 -2.36 12.12
CA THR A 73 -15.34 -2.62 12.96
C THR A 73 -14.09 -2.79 12.11
N LEU A 74 -14.14 -3.62 11.07
CA LEU A 74 -13.03 -3.84 10.14
C LEU A 74 -12.59 -2.55 9.45
N LEU A 75 -13.54 -1.74 9.01
CA LEU A 75 -13.28 -0.46 8.36
C LEU A 75 -12.61 0.54 9.32
N ARG A 76 -13.14 0.64 10.55
CA ARG A 76 -12.53 1.46 11.60
C ARG A 76 -11.11 1.00 11.92
N LEU A 77 -10.91 -0.30 12.13
CA LEU A 77 -9.60 -0.88 12.41
C LEU A 77 -8.62 -0.64 11.25
N THR A 78 -9.06 -0.83 10.01
CA THR A 78 -8.20 -0.66 8.83
C THR A 78 -7.78 0.81 8.66
N SER A 79 -8.72 1.75 8.84
CA SER A 79 -8.42 3.18 8.81
C SER A 79 -7.44 3.59 9.93
N GLN A 80 -7.69 3.14 11.17
CA GLN A 80 -6.78 3.36 12.30
C GLN A 80 -5.40 2.77 12.05
N ASN A 81 -5.32 1.54 11.55
CA ASN A 81 -4.06 0.89 11.20
C ASN A 81 -3.28 1.68 10.15
N HIS A 82 -3.94 2.21 9.12
CA HIS A 82 -3.27 3.01 8.10
C HIS A 82 -2.75 4.35 8.63
N ILE A 83 -3.50 5.03 9.49
CA ILE A 83 -3.04 6.26 10.15
C ILE A 83 -1.80 5.94 10.98
N GLN A 84 -1.86 4.91 11.83
CA GLN A 84 -0.74 4.46 12.65
C GLN A 84 0.49 4.09 11.81
N LEU A 85 0.30 3.34 10.70
CA LEU A 85 1.41 3.00 9.81
C LEU A 85 2.01 4.25 9.14
N SER A 86 1.19 5.25 8.78
CA SER A 86 1.70 6.52 8.26
C SER A 86 2.51 7.25 9.32
N GLU A 87 2.03 7.32 10.56
CA GLU A 87 2.75 7.94 11.68
C GLU A 87 4.08 7.22 11.96
N ILE A 88 4.10 5.88 11.92
CA ILE A 88 5.32 5.09 12.05
C ILE A 88 6.31 5.42 10.93
N ALA A 89 5.83 5.56 9.69
CA ALA A 89 6.67 5.94 8.56
C ALA A 89 7.27 7.34 8.75
N ASP A 90 6.46 8.33 9.12
CA ASP A 90 6.91 9.69 9.35
C ASP A 90 7.88 9.78 10.55
N SER A 91 7.63 9.00 11.61
CA SER A 91 8.54 8.84 12.75
C SER A 91 9.90 8.27 12.32
N LYS A 92 9.93 7.21 11.52
CA LYS A 92 11.19 6.62 10.99
C LYS A 92 11.98 7.62 10.15
N ALA A 93 11.31 8.39 9.30
CA ALA A 93 11.96 9.43 8.52
C ALA A 93 12.53 10.54 9.42
N ASN A 94 11.78 10.99 10.43
CA ASN A 94 12.24 12.01 11.39
C ASN A 94 13.45 11.54 12.21
N ILE A 95 13.44 10.29 12.70
CA ILE A 95 14.60 9.69 13.38
C ILE A 95 15.83 9.71 12.45
N LEU A 96 15.66 9.32 11.19
CA LEU A 96 16.75 9.28 10.22
C LEU A 96 17.31 10.69 9.92
N ILE A 97 16.44 11.71 9.86
CA ILE A 97 16.85 13.12 9.73
C ILE A 97 17.64 13.56 10.96
N SER A 98 17.11 13.34 12.17
CA SER A 98 17.75 13.77 13.43
C SER A 98 19.11 13.12 13.65
N VAL A 99 19.24 11.81 13.42
CA VAL A 99 20.52 11.10 13.56
C VAL A 99 21.56 11.65 12.57
N ASN A 100 21.18 11.85 11.30
CA ASN A 100 22.12 12.41 10.32
C ASN A 100 22.49 13.87 10.61
N ALA A 101 21.55 14.68 11.13
CA ALA A 101 21.85 16.04 11.56
C ALA A 101 22.86 16.08 12.71
N ILE A 102 22.73 15.18 13.70
CA ILE A 102 23.69 15.03 14.80
C ILE A 102 25.07 14.63 14.25
N ILE A 103 25.12 13.64 13.36
CA ILE A 103 26.37 13.19 12.72
C ILE A 103 27.08 14.34 12.02
N ILE A 104 26.36 15.09 11.18
CA ILE A 104 26.88 16.26 10.46
C ILE A 104 27.42 17.29 11.45
N SER A 105 26.66 17.62 12.51
CA SER A 105 27.09 18.55 13.55
C SER A 105 28.42 18.15 14.21
N VAL A 106 28.56 16.87 14.57
CA VAL A 106 29.80 16.34 15.19
C VAL A 106 30.98 16.40 14.21
N ILE A 107 30.77 16.02 12.95
CA ILE A 107 31.83 16.05 11.92
C ILE A 107 32.30 17.48 11.68
N LEU A 108 31.38 18.44 11.55
CA LEU A 108 31.76 19.84 11.39
C LEU A 108 32.49 20.40 12.62
N SER A 109 32.09 20.01 13.83
CA SER A 109 32.71 20.53 15.06
C SER A 109 34.12 19.97 15.32
N VAL A 110 34.32 18.67 15.09
CA VAL A 110 35.53 17.94 15.50
C VAL A 110 36.42 17.61 14.31
N LEU A 111 35.84 17.07 13.23
CA LEU A 111 36.62 16.56 12.10
C LEU A 111 37.15 17.67 11.19
N LEU A 112 36.45 18.81 11.04
CA LEU A 112 36.95 19.91 10.21
C LEU A 112 38.28 20.48 10.72
N ARG A 113 38.46 20.58 12.05
CA ARG A 113 39.74 21.01 12.64
C ARG A 113 40.85 19.99 12.38
N LYS A 114 40.53 18.70 12.53
CA LYS A 114 41.48 17.62 12.19
C LYS A 114 41.78 17.53 10.70
N LEU A 115 40.88 17.96 9.83
CA LEU A 115 41.12 17.93 8.40
C LEU A 115 42.20 18.94 7.97
N GLN A 116 42.41 20.01 8.73
CA GLN A 116 43.51 20.94 8.53
C GLN A 116 44.86 20.33 8.90
N THR A 117 44.90 19.45 9.90
CA THR A 117 46.12 18.77 10.37
C THR A 117 46.40 17.47 9.60
N ASP A 118 45.35 16.76 9.20
CA ASP A 118 45.39 15.43 8.59
C ASP A 118 44.58 15.41 7.27
N PRO A 119 45.12 15.97 6.15
CA PRO A 119 44.39 16.11 4.90
C PRO A 119 43.88 14.80 4.29
N TYR A 120 44.57 13.68 4.57
CA TYR A 120 44.22 12.35 4.08
C TYR A 120 42.84 11.85 4.57
N LEU A 121 42.33 12.39 5.68
CA LEU A 121 41.00 12.08 6.20
C LEU A 121 39.86 12.82 5.46
N GLY A 122 40.19 13.71 4.52
CA GLY A 122 39.22 14.54 3.81
C GLY A 122 38.27 13.76 2.93
N ILE A 123 38.80 12.84 2.13
CA ILE A 123 38.00 12.03 1.21
C ILE A 123 37.00 11.14 1.99
N PRO A 124 37.41 10.34 3.00
CA PRO A 124 36.47 9.58 3.82
C PRO A 124 35.39 10.45 4.49
N THR A 125 35.78 11.63 4.99
CA THR A 125 34.85 12.58 5.63
C THR A 125 33.83 13.13 4.65
N ALA A 126 34.27 13.52 3.44
CA ALA A 126 33.40 14.04 2.39
C ALA A 126 32.40 12.98 1.90
N VAL A 127 32.86 11.75 1.70
CA VAL A 127 31.98 10.62 1.33
C VAL A 127 30.91 10.40 2.41
N PHE A 128 31.31 10.44 3.68
CA PHE A 128 30.37 10.24 4.78
C PHE A 128 29.32 11.35 4.84
N LEU A 129 29.76 12.61 4.81
CA LEU A 129 28.87 13.77 4.80
C LEU A 129 27.90 13.75 3.61
N LEU A 130 28.39 13.42 2.41
CA LEU A 130 27.57 13.33 1.22
C LEU A 130 26.51 12.24 1.37
N SER A 131 26.87 11.08 1.92
CA SER A 131 25.90 10.01 2.18
C SER A 131 24.83 10.41 3.19
N SER A 132 25.19 11.17 4.24
CA SER A 132 24.26 11.70 5.23
C SER A 132 23.31 12.73 4.64
N VAL A 133 23.81 13.65 3.80
CA VAL A 133 22.98 14.65 3.11
C VAL A 133 21.99 13.97 2.16
N VAL A 134 22.44 13.03 1.34
CA VAL A 134 21.56 12.28 0.42
C VAL A 134 20.48 11.53 1.22
N THR A 135 20.85 10.92 2.35
CA THR A 135 19.91 10.23 3.24
C THR A 135 18.83 11.19 3.76
N ILE A 136 19.22 12.38 4.24
CA ILE A 136 18.27 13.41 4.71
C ILE A 136 17.33 13.83 3.59
N ILE A 137 17.84 14.07 2.37
CA ILE A 137 17.02 14.48 1.22
C ILE A 137 15.94 13.42 0.94
N ILE A 138 16.31 12.14 0.91
CA ILE A 138 15.34 11.05 0.66
C ILE A 138 14.33 10.94 1.80
N ALA A 139 14.76 11.11 3.06
CA ALA A 139 13.87 11.09 4.23
C ALA A 139 12.85 12.25 4.19
N ILE A 140 13.28 13.46 3.82
CA ILE A 140 12.39 14.61 3.64
C ILE A 140 11.40 14.38 2.49
N LEU A 141 11.85 13.77 1.38
CA LEU A 141 10.95 13.40 0.29
C LEU A 141 9.88 12.39 0.73
N ALA A 142 10.19 11.51 1.68
CA ALA A 142 9.23 10.54 2.22
C ALA A 142 8.14 11.18 3.09
N THR A 143 8.45 12.29 3.78
CA THR A 143 7.50 13.03 4.62
C THR A 143 6.73 14.11 3.84
N ARG A 144 7.12 14.40 2.59
CA ARG A 144 6.45 15.41 1.76
C ARG A 144 4.99 15.03 1.49
N PRO A 145 4.01 15.87 1.84
CA PRO A 145 2.60 15.62 1.54
C PRO A 145 2.35 15.69 0.03
N LYS A 146 1.49 14.81 -0.49
CA LYS A 146 1.02 14.87 -1.89
C LYS A 146 -0.21 15.76 -2.00
N VAL A 147 -0.19 16.65 -2.99
CA VAL A 147 -1.32 17.52 -3.33
C VAL A 147 -2.19 16.85 -4.39
N THR A 148 -3.50 16.88 -4.19
CA THR A 148 -4.53 16.32 -5.07
C THR A 148 -5.46 17.44 -5.54
N MET A 149 -6.14 17.22 -6.68
CA MET A 149 -6.89 18.25 -7.42
C MET A 149 -8.02 18.90 -6.59
N GLY A 150 -8.67 18.14 -5.70
CA GLY A 150 -9.61 18.67 -4.71
C GLY A 150 -11.04 18.92 -5.19
N THR A 151 -11.38 18.51 -6.42
CA THR A 151 -12.72 18.70 -7.01
C THR A 151 -13.22 17.39 -7.64
N PHE A 152 -14.53 17.23 -7.73
CA PHE A 152 -15.19 16.14 -8.46
C PHE A 152 -16.37 16.66 -9.30
N GLU A 153 -16.68 15.97 -10.41
CA GLU A 153 -17.85 16.26 -11.23
C GLU A 153 -19.09 15.49 -10.72
N ASP A 154 -20.28 16.03 -11.00
CA ASP A 154 -21.54 15.39 -10.57
C ASP A 154 -21.76 14.05 -11.30
N ASP A 155 -21.31 13.94 -12.55
CA ASP A 155 -21.30 12.69 -13.30
C ASP A 155 -20.42 11.62 -12.66
N ASP A 156 -19.32 11.99 -12.00
CA ASP A 156 -18.45 11.02 -11.32
C ASP A 156 -19.12 10.45 -10.06
N VAL A 157 -20.02 11.22 -9.43
CA VAL A 157 -20.83 10.77 -8.28
C VAL A 157 -21.91 9.80 -8.76
N VAL A 158 -22.63 10.16 -9.83
CA VAL A 158 -23.67 9.31 -10.43
C VAL A 158 -23.09 7.99 -10.93
N ASN A 159 -21.91 8.04 -11.55
CA ASN A 159 -21.22 6.87 -12.07
C ASN A 159 -20.40 6.10 -11.02
N LYS A 160 -20.48 6.46 -9.72
CA LYS A 160 -19.76 5.81 -8.61
C LYS A 160 -18.23 5.77 -8.81
N LYS A 161 -17.67 6.72 -9.56
CA LYS A 161 -16.24 6.80 -9.89
C LYS A 161 -15.43 7.58 -8.87
N THR A 162 -16.07 8.52 -8.17
CA THR A 162 -15.38 9.36 -7.18
C THR A 162 -15.49 8.79 -5.77
N ASN A 163 -14.35 8.68 -5.09
CA ASN A 163 -14.30 8.39 -3.66
C ASN A 163 -14.51 9.69 -2.88
N LEU A 164 -15.71 9.88 -2.34
CA LEU A 164 -16.10 11.06 -1.55
C LEU A 164 -15.51 11.07 -0.13
N LEU A 165 -15.01 9.94 0.37
CA LEU A 165 -14.43 9.84 1.71
C LEU A 165 -13.00 10.39 1.78
N PHE A 166 -12.31 10.42 0.63
CA PHE A 166 -10.96 10.93 0.55
C PHE A 166 -10.95 12.46 0.43
N PHE A 167 -10.40 13.13 1.44
CA PHE A 167 -10.29 14.61 1.49
C PHE A 167 -9.67 15.22 0.22
N GLY A 168 -8.75 14.49 -0.40
CA GLY A 168 -8.07 14.94 -1.61
C GLY A 168 -8.97 15.09 -2.85
N ASN A 169 -10.19 14.53 -2.81
CA ASN A 169 -11.16 14.63 -3.89
C ASN A 169 -12.19 15.75 -3.66
N PHE A 170 -12.34 16.27 -2.45
CA PHE A 170 -13.41 17.23 -2.12
C PHE A 170 -12.98 18.54 -1.45
N HIS A 171 -11.70 18.74 -1.10
CA HIS A 171 -11.28 19.91 -0.30
C HIS A 171 -11.51 21.29 -0.94
N ARG A 172 -11.82 21.36 -2.24
CA ARG A 172 -12.16 22.60 -2.97
C ARG A 172 -13.62 22.65 -3.43
N VAL A 173 -14.45 21.72 -2.95
CA VAL A 173 -15.87 21.61 -3.30
C VAL A 173 -16.72 22.41 -2.30
N SER A 174 -17.81 23.02 -2.77
CA SER A 174 -18.75 23.71 -1.87
C SER A 174 -19.44 22.73 -0.95
N GLN A 175 -19.76 23.18 0.27
CA GLN A 175 -20.44 22.36 1.28
C GLN A 175 -21.75 21.77 0.75
N ASP A 176 -22.58 22.56 0.06
CA ASP A 176 -23.86 22.10 -0.50
C ASP A 176 -23.67 20.98 -1.52
N LYS A 177 -22.64 21.08 -2.38
CA LYS A 177 -22.34 20.05 -3.38
C LYS A 177 -21.87 18.77 -2.70
N TYR A 178 -20.97 18.90 -1.72
CA TYR A 178 -20.49 17.76 -0.94
C TYR A 178 -21.61 17.07 -0.15
N GLU A 179 -22.49 17.83 0.50
CA GLU A 179 -23.61 17.27 1.26
C GLU A 179 -24.56 16.47 0.35
N ARG A 180 -24.91 17.00 -0.82
CA ARG A 180 -25.77 16.29 -1.79
C ARG A 180 -25.13 14.97 -2.23
N ALA A 181 -23.85 15.01 -2.59
CA ALA A 181 -23.10 13.83 -3.02
C ALA A 181 -22.99 12.78 -1.90
N MET A 182 -22.70 13.21 -0.67
CA MET A 182 -22.64 12.34 0.50
C MET A 182 -23.99 11.70 0.82
N ARG A 183 -25.09 12.46 0.75
CA ARG A 183 -26.45 11.92 0.95
C ARG A 183 -26.83 10.91 -0.12
N GLN A 184 -26.38 11.09 -1.36
CA GLN A 184 -26.58 10.12 -2.44
C GLN A 184 -25.79 8.84 -2.17
N MET A 185 -24.53 8.94 -1.79
CA MET A 185 -23.70 7.79 -1.43
C MET A 185 -24.25 7.02 -0.22
N MET A 186 -24.73 7.70 0.81
CA MET A 186 -25.31 7.04 2.00
C MET A 186 -26.61 6.29 1.73
N LYS A 187 -27.30 6.58 0.62
CA LYS A 187 -28.53 5.87 0.22
C LYS A 187 -28.25 4.62 -0.61
N ASP A 188 -27.03 4.47 -1.13
CA ASP A 188 -26.61 3.38 -2.01
C ASP A 188 -25.49 2.58 -1.32
N SER A 189 -25.85 1.44 -0.74
CA SER A 189 -24.93 0.60 0.03
C SER A 189 -23.73 0.15 -0.80
N ASP A 190 -23.91 -0.18 -2.07
CA ASP A 190 -22.82 -0.59 -2.96
C ASP A 190 -21.85 0.56 -3.23
N TYR A 191 -22.38 1.77 -3.44
CA TYR A 191 -21.54 2.95 -3.62
C TYR A 191 -20.76 3.29 -2.35
N LEU A 192 -21.40 3.19 -1.18
CA LEU A 192 -20.74 3.40 0.11
C LEU A 192 -19.61 2.39 0.31
N TYR A 193 -19.87 1.08 0.14
CA TYR A 193 -18.86 0.05 0.32
C TYR A 193 -17.71 0.17 -0.68
N SER A 194 -18.02 0.42 -1.96
CA SER A 194 -17.02 0.66 -2.99
C SER A 194 -16.12 1.86 -2.65
N SER A 195 -16.71 2.98 -2.20
CA SER A 195 -15.96 4.19 -1.82
C SER A 195 -15.01 3.92 -0.66
N ILE A 196 -15.44 3.13 0.33
CA ILE A 196 -14.59 2.78 1.47
C ILE A 196 -13.43 1.87 1.04
N VAL A 197 -13.68 0.88 0.17
CA VAL A 197 -12.62 0.02 -0.38
C VAL A 197 -11.61 0.84 -1.19
N GLN A 198 -12.09 1.78 -2.02
CA GLN A 198 -11.24 2.71 -2.75
C GLN A 198 -10.40 3.59 -1.82
N ASP A 199 -10.98 4.06 -0.71
CA ASP A 199 -10.26 4.86 0.28
C ASP A 199 -9.10 4.09 0.91
N ILE A 200 -9.38 2.87 1.39
CA ILE A 200 -8.38 1.96 1.95
C ILE A 200 -7.28 1.65 0.93
N TYR A 201 -7.65 1.37 -0.33
CA TYR A 201 -6.68 1.10 -1.39
C TYR A 201 -5.75 2.29 -1.66
N HIS A 202 -6.31 3.49 -1.79
CA HIS A 202 -5.52 4.70 -2.04
C HIS A 202 -4.61 5.03 -0.87
N LEU A 203 -5.10 4.89 0.37
CA LEU A 203 -4.32 5.11 1.58
C LEU A 203 -3.14 4.12 1.67
N GLY A 204 -3.39 2.84 1.39
CA GLY A 204 -2.35 1.82 1.27
C GLY A 204 -1.33 2.09 0.15
N SER A 205 -1.79 2.55 -1.02
CA SER A 205 -0.93 2.88 -2.16
C SER A 205 0.03 4.05 -1.87
N VAL A 206 -0.46 5.09 -1.18
CA VAL A 206 0.36 6.23 -0.74
C VAL A 206 1.37 5.77 0.32
N LEU A 207 0.94 4.95 1.27
CA LEU A 207 1.79 4.41 2.32
C LEU A 207 2.93 3.56 1.74
N GLY A 208 2.64 2.69 0.77
CA GLY A 208 3.66 1.88 0.09
C GLY A 208 4.76 2.74 -0.55
N LYS A 209 4.41 3.89 -1.13
CA LYS A 209 5.38 4.85 -1.68
C LYS A 209 6.26 5.47 -0.59
N LYS A 210 5.67 5.88 0.55
CA LYS A 210 6.43 6.37 1.72
C LYS A 210 7.43 5.32 2.21
N TYR A 211 6.99 4.08 2.40
CA TYR A 211 7.84 2.98 2.87
C TYR A 211 8.97 2.64 1.88
N LYS A 212 8.73 2.77 0.57
CA LYS A 212 9.78 2.57 -0.44
C LYS A 212 10.88 3.64 -0.34
N LEU A 213 10.51 4.91 -0.15
CA LEU A 213 11.47 6.01 0.04
C LEU A 213 12.24 5.87 1.35
N ILE A 214 11.56 5.52 2.44
CA ILE A 214 12.21 5.28 3.73
C ILE A 214 13.22 4.14 3.61
N ARG A 215 12.83 3.02 2.99
CA ARG A 215 13.75 1.89 2.76
C ARG A 215 14.96 2.31 1.93
N LEU A 216 14.75 3.11 0.89
CA LEU A 216 15.85 3.64 0.09
C LEU A 216 16.80 4.51 0.94
N ALA A 217 16.27 5.39 1.78
CA ALA A 217 17.07 6.23 2.67
C ALA A 217 17.92 5.38 3.63
N TYR A 218 17.35 4.34 4.24
CA TYR A 218 18.10 3.41 5.09
C TYR A 218 19.20 2.68 4.33
N ASN A 219 18.93 2.22 3.11
CA ASN A 219 19.93 1.53 2.31
C ASN A 219 21.08 2.47 1.92
N VAL A 220 20.77 3.70 1.50
CA VAL A 220 21.79 4.70 1.16
C VAL A 220 22.63 5.05 2.39
N PHE A 221 22.00 5.24 3.54
CA PHE A 221 22.70 5.51 4.79
C PHE A 221 23.62 4.37 5.21
N MET A 222 23.12 3.14 5.16
CA MET A 222 23.86 1.94 5.54
C MET A 222 25.08 1.73 4.64
N ILE A 223 24.90 1.83 3.32
CA ILE A 223 26.01 1.73 2.36
C ILE A 223 26.98 2.90 2.57
N GLY A 224 26.48 4.11 2.80
CA GLY A 224 27.27 5.30 3.09
C GLY A 224 28.19 5.13 4.28
N ILE A 225 27.68 4.62 5.40
CA ILE A 225 28.48 4.30 6.59
C ILE A 225 29.56 3.28 6.25
N VAL A 226 29.20 2.15 5.64
CA VAL A 226 30.14 1.06 5.37
C VAL A 226 31.29 1.54 4.47
N VAL A 227 30.96 2.22 3.36
CA VAL A 227 31.95 2.77 2.44
C VAL A 227 32.84 3.79 3.14
N SER A 228 32.26 4.65 3.99
CA SER A 228 33.04 5.65 4.74
C SER A 228 34.00 5.01 5.72
N VAL A 229 33.56 4.00 6.48
CA VAL A 229 34.41 3.27 7.43
C VAL A 229 35.58 2.59 6.71
N ILE A 230 35.32 1.94 5.57
CA ILE A 230 36.38 1.35 4.75
C ILE A 230 37.34 2.43 4.25
N ALA A 231 36.82 3.55 3.75
CA ALA A 231 37.65 4.66 3.28
C ALA A 231 38.54 5.23 4.40
N PHE A 232 38.01 5.37 5.62
CA PHE A 232 38.79 5.79 6.79
C PHE A 232 39.90 4.78 7.11
N ALA A 233 39.59 3.48 7.12
CA ALA A 233 40.59 2.44 7.38
C ALA A 233 41.72 2.44 6.33
N VAL A 234 41.36 2.55 5.05
CA VAL A 234 42.34 2.61 3.94
C VAL A 234 43.19 3.87 4.04
N ALA A 235 42.58 5.03 4.29
CA ALA A 235 43.29 6.29 4.42
C ALA A 235 44.32 6.25 5.56
N VAL A 236 43.95 5.65 6.70
CA VAL A 236 44.87 5.43 7.82
C VAL A 236 45.98 4.46 7.45
N MET A 237 45.67 3.30 6.85
CA MET A 237 46.69 2.30 6.49
C MET A 237 47.74 2.84 5.52
N ILE A 238 47.33 3.60 4.50
CA ILE A 238 48.26 4.19 3.52
C ILE A 238 49.16 5.23 4.18
N ASN A 239 48.62 6.04 5.10
CA ASN A 239 49.37 7.09 5.78
C ASN A 239 50.17 6.60 7.00
N SER A 240 50.00 5.32 7.40
CA SER A 240 50.75 4.67 8.49
C SER A 240 52.08 4.04 8.02
N GLY A 241 52.56 4.38 6.82
CA GLY A 241 53.84 3.89 6.30
C GLY A 241 55.01 4.22 7.25
N PRO A 242 56.04 3.35 7.35
CA PRO A 242 57.13 3.53 8.30
C PRO A 242 57.79 4.91 8.11
N PRO A 243 58.21 5.59 9.19
CA PRO A 243 58.89 6.88 9.07
C PRO A 243 60.09 6.72 8.13
N PRO A 244 60.36 7.72 7.25
CA PRO A 244 61.54 7.67 6.40
C PRO A 244 62.75 7.44 7.31
N GLU A 245 63.55 6.43 6.99
CA GLU A 245 64.82 6.19 7.69
C GLU A 245 65.57 7.51 7.71
N THR A 246 65.66 8.14 8.88
CA THR A 246 66.54 9.28 9.08
C THR A 246 67.94 8.71 8.94
N VAL A 247 68.47 8.77 7.72
CA VAL A 247 69.90 8.61 7.47
C VAL A 247 70.57 9.70 8.27
N THR A 248 70.99 9.34 9.49
CA THR A 248 71.93 10.14 10.26
C THR A 248 73.22 10.11 9.46
N THR A 249 73.42 11.10 8.60
CA THR A 249 74.75 11.43 8.11
C THR A 249 75.55 11.89 9.32
N ASN A 250 76.09 10.94 10.07
CA ASN A 250 77.12 11.19 11.05
C ASN A 250 78.25 11.87 10.29
N THR A 251 78.36 13.19 10.41
CA THR A 251 79.54 13.95 10.00
C THR A 251 80.69 13.55 10.91
N SER A 252 81.24 12.37 10.67
CA SER A 252 82.58 12.00 11.11
C SER A 252 83.54 12.74 10.18
N GLY A 253 83.97 13.92 10.61
CA GLY A 253 84.84 14.82 9.85
C GLY A 253 85.80 15.59 10.75
N SER A 254 86.76 14.84 11.30
CA SER A 254 88.09 15.22 11.84
C SER A 254 88.23 16.29 12.95
N PRO A 255 89.03 15.99 14.00
CA PRO A 255 89.59 17.01 14.90
C PRO A 255 90.95 17.47 14.34
N PHE A 256 90.96 18.58 13.61
CA PHE A 256 92.17 19.40 13.43
C PHE A 256 91.79 20.86 13.60
#